data_AF-A0A385FX51-F1
#
_entry.id   AF-A0A385FX51-F1
#
_cell.length_a   1.000
_cell.length_b   1.000
_cell.length_c   1.000
_cell.angle_alpha   90.00
_cell.angle_beta   90.00
_cell.angle_gamma   90.00
#
_symmetry.space_group_name_H-M   'P 1'
#
loop_
_entity.id
_entity.type
_entity.pdbx_description
1 polymer ?
#
loop_
_entity_poly.entity_id
_entity_poly.type
_entity_poly.pdbx_seq_one_letter_code
_entity_poly.pdbx_strand_id
1 'polypeptide(L)'
;MNTQRLEHINPLTLTVDTNVRTVAELGTEFVASIKEHGVLQPVTAHEKDGSLHVLMGQRRTLAAVEAGRDTIPVYVVASPEETDRVATQVVENDQRQELTHADRAEAFHQLSLLGMTPAKIAKRTGAHKETVSQALTAKANAAATASLGQGLTIEQAAKIAEFDGHEQIIAELTEIALEEPGEFPHAAQRRLDQLAEDAAVEAIKVELIANGKTVVESAEVGHEGTAKYVTSLNRPDGEPATEDDATAYFVRVIYNGNIEAVAVVQEWKAAGFTDRWGNSGSGARSGPMSEEQKAERKELISRNKDMDSAITVRHEWITTLLARKTAPKGYLHFVAKTMSAHSYELGRSSQDMAATFAGIKAEGFSPVSTHTAKVAARSEFSILALCFAAYEKTLDRNAWRNPSKATREYFAQLIAWGYTPSEVEKLITEETTAD
;
A
#
# COMPACT_ATOMS: atom_id res chain seq x y z
N MET A 1 16.45 -45.74 -10.05
CA MET A 1 17.84 -45.30 -9.87
C MET A 1 18.09 -44.19 -10.88
N ASN A 2 18.14 -42.93 -10.46
CA ASN A 2 18.51 -41.84 -11.38
C ASN A 2 20.02 -41.93 -11.60
N THR A 3 20.44 -42.49 -12.73
CA THR A 3 21.84 -42.59 -13.12
C THR A 3 22.36 -41.19 -13.46
N GLN A 4 23.04 -40.55 -12.50
CA GLN A 4 23.83 -39.36 -12.78
C GLN A 4 25.19 -39.83 -13.34
N ARG A 5 25.63 -39.27 -14.46
CA ARG A 5 26.94 -39.57 -15.06
C ARG A 5 27.79 -38.30 -15.09
N LEU A 6 29.06 -38.40 -14.72
CA LEU A 6 30.01 -37.30 -14.82
C LEU A 6 30.81 -37.45 -16.12
N GLU A 7 30.71 -36.45 -16.99
CA GLU A 7 31.35 -36.44 -18.31
C GLU A 7 32.15 -35.14 -18.50
N HIS A 8 33.21 -35.17 -19.32
CA HIS A 8 33.97 -33.96 -19.68
C HIS A 8 33.51 -33.48 -21.04
N ILE A 9 32.88 -32.30 -21.07
CA ILE A 9 32.15 -31.81 -22.23
C ILE A 9 32.72 -30.47 -22.64
N ASN A 10 32.81 -30.24 -23.95
CA ASN A 10 33.21 -28.94 -24.47
C ASN A 10 32.14 -27.89 -24.08
N PRO A 11 32.50 -26.81 -23.38
CA PRO A 11 31.52 -25.83 -22.93
C PRO A 11 30.81 -25.10 -24.09
N LEU A 12 31.40 -25.05 -25.29
CA LEU A 12 30.78 -24.49 -26.49
C LEU A 12 29.63 -25.34 -27.05
N THR A 13 29.54 -26.62 -26.67
CA THR A 13 28.45 -27.51 -27.12
C THR A 13 27.28 -27.55 -26.13
N LEU A 14 27.39 -26.85 -25.00
CA LEU A 14 26.32 -26.76 -24.00
C LEU A 14 25.37 -25.61 -24.34
N THR A 15 24.07 -25.89 -24.33
CA THR A 15 23.05 -24.86 -24.47
C THR A 15 22.70 -24.28 -23.09
N VAL A 16 22.73 -22.96 -22.95
CA VAL A 16 22.29 -22.26 -21.74
C VAL A 16 20.89 -21.72 -21.99
N ASP A 17 19.87 -22.36 -21.42
CA ASP A 17 18.49 -21.90 -21.51
C ASP A 17 18.26 -20.61 -20.69
N THR A 18 17.12 -19.97 -20.93
CA THR A 18 16.65 -18.84 -20.11
C THR A 18 16.64 -19.24 -18.64
N ASN A 19 17.34 -18.43 -17.83
CA ASN A 19 17.45 -18.58 -16.39
C ASN A 19 16.54 -17.56 -15.69
N VAL A 20 16.08 -17.89 -14.49
CA VAL A 20 15.33 -16.95 -13.62
C VAL A 20 16.13 -15.70 -13.28
N ARG A 21 17.47 -15.76 -13.30
CA ARG A 21 18.33 -14.58 -13.20
C ARG A 21 18.60 -14.05 -14.61
N THR A 22 18.17 -12.82 -14.87
CA THR A 22 18.29 -12.17 -16.18
C THR A 22 19.73 -11.75 -16.54
N VAL A 23 20.57 -11.42 -15.55
CA VAL A 23 21.98 -11.02 -15.76
C VAL A 23 22.96 -11.98 -15.07
N ALA A 24 23.89 -12.55 -15.85
CA ALA A 24 24.95 -13.43 -15.35
C ALA A 24 26.30 -12.69 -15.33
N GLU A 25 26.59 -11.94 -14.28
CA GLU A 25 27.85 -11.20 -14.16
C GLU A 25 29.06 -12.15 -14.04
N LEU A 26 30.05 -11.96 -14.93
CA LEU A 26 31.33 -12.67 -14.95
C LEU A 26 32.43 -11.69 -14.58
N GLY A 27 32.95 -11.79 -13.36
CA GLY A 27 34.10 -10.99 -12.94
C GLY A 27 35.38 -11.49 -13.62
N THR A 28 36.28 -10.57 -13.98
CA THR A 28 37.58 -10.89 -14.59
C THR A 28 38.39 -11.87 -13.75
N GLU A 29 38.37 -11.72 -12.42
CA GLU A 29 39.01 -12.64 -11.47
C GLU A 29 38.41 -14.05 -11.51
N PHE A 30 37.09 -14.15 -11.68
CA PHE A 30 36.41 -15.45 -11.78
C PHE A 30 36.79 -16.19 -13.06
N VAL A 31 36.83 -15.48 -14.19
CA VAL A 31 37.28 -16.05 -15.47
C VAL A 31 38.76 -16.45 -15.40
N ALA A 32 39.61 -15.62 -14.79
CA ALA A 32 41.03 -15.94 -14.59
C ALA A 32 41.22 -17.19 -13.73
N SER A 33 40.45 -17.33 -12.64
CA SER A 33 40.47 -18.52 -11.79
C SER A 33 40.05 -19.79 -12.56
N ILE A 34 39.02 -19.72 -13.40
CA ILE A 34 38.58 -20.84 -14.24
C ILE A 34 39.64 -21.19 -15.30
N LYS A 35 40.36 -20.19 -15.83
CA LYS A 35 41.48 -20.42 -16.74
C LYS A 35 42.62 -21.18 -16.06
N GLU A 36 42.99 -20.78 -14.85
CA GLU A 36 44.11 -21.34 -14.09
C GLU A 36 43.80 -22.72 -13.48
N HIS A 37 42.65 -22.86 -12.82
CA HIS A 37 42.30 -24.06 -12.05
C HIS A 37 41.26 -24.96 -12.71
N GLY A 38 40.63 -24.50 -13.79
CA GLY A 38 39.49 -25.19 -14.39
C GLY A 38 38.21 -25.05 -13.57
N VAL A 39 37.16 -25.72 -14.03
CA VAL A 39 35.87 -25.76 -13.34
C VAL A 39 35.93 -26.82 -12.23
N LEU A 40 36.13 -26.39 -10.98
CA LEU A 40 36.31 -27.30 -9.83
C LEU A 40 35.02 -28.00 -9.39
N GLN A 41 33.90 -27.27 -9.43
CA GLN A 41 32.57 -27.84 -9.17
C GLN A 41 31.92 -28.19 -10.51
N PRO A 42 31.47 -29.43 -10.74
CA PRO A 42 30.84 -29.80 -12.00
C PRO A 42 29.56 -29.01 -12.29
N VAL A 43 29.33 -28.71 -13.57
CA VAL A 43 28.07 -28.16 -14.09
C VAL A 43 27.02 -29.27 -14.12
N THR A 44 25.74 -28.97 -13.94
CA THR A 44 24.66 -29.95 -14.11
C THR A 44 23.91 -29.65 -15.39
N ALA A 45 23.75 -30.64 -16.27
CA ALA A 45 23.04 -30.51 -17.53
C ALA A 45 22.07 -31.68 -17.73
N HIS A 46 21.10 -31.49 -18.62
CA HIS A 46 20.16 -32.54 -19.02
C HIS A 46 20.04 -32.61 -20.54
N GLU A 47 19.63 -33.77 -21.03
CA GLU A 47 19.51 -34.02 -22.47
C GLU A 47 18.14 -33.57 -22.98
N LYS A 48 18.12 -32.62 -23.91
CA LYS A 48 16.92 -32.10 -24.53
C LYS A 48 17.17 -31.86 -26.01
N ASP A 49 16.30 -32.41 -26.85
CA ASP A 49 16.36 -32.26 -28.31
C ASP A 49 17.72 -32.65 -28.94
N GLY A 50 18.44 -33.60 -28.32
CA GLY A 50 19.75 -34.07 -28.79
C GLY A 50 20.94 -33.16 -28.41
N SER A 51 20.70 -32.10 -27.62
CA SER A 51 21.73 -31.26 -27.01
C SER A 51 21.70 -31.33 -25.49
N LEU A 52 22.81 -30.94 -24.86
CA LEU A 52 22.89 -30.83 -23.40
C LEU A 52 22.60 -29.41 -22.96
N HIS A 53 21.54 -29.26 -22.17
CA HIS A 53 21.07 -27.99 -21.65
C HIS A 53 21.51 -27.82 -20.20
N VAL A 54 22.09 -26.67 -19.87
CA VAL A 54 22.60 -26.38 -18.53
C VAL A 54 21.43 -26.16 -17.56
N LEU A 55 21.30 -27.03 -16.56
CA LEU A 55 20.38 -26.85 -15.43
C LEU A 55 20.99 -25.95 -14.35
N MET A 56 22.25 -26.20 -14.00
CA MET A 56 22.97 -25.48 -12.94
C MET A 56 24.42 -25.23 -13.32
N GLY A 57 24.89 -24.01 -13.05
CA GLY A 57 26.27 -23.62 -13.33
C GLY A 57 26.43 -22.71 -14.55
N GLN A 58 25.39 -21.98 -14.97
CA GLN A 58 25.45 -21.00 -16.06
C GLN A 58 26.72 -20.13 -16.04
N ARG A 59 27.03 -19.49 -14.91
CA ARG A 59 28.23 -18.64 -14.78
C ARG A 59 29.52 -19.42 -15.02
N ARG A 60 29.61 -20.67 -14.55
CA ARG A 60 30.77 -21.55 -14.77
C ARG A 60 30.89 -21.96 -16.24
N THR A 61 29.78 -22.27 -16.90
CA THR A 61 29.77 -22.59 -18.33
C THR A 61 30.23 -21.39 -19.15
N LEU A 62 29.65 -20.20 -18.92
CA LEU A 62 30.02 -18.98 -19.64
C LEU A 62 31.47 -18.57 -19.36
N ALA A 63 31.92 -18.61 -18.10
CA ALA A 63 33.31 -18.32 -17.76
C ALA A 63 34.29 -19.33 -18.37
N ALA A 64 33.92 -20.61 -18.50
CA ALA A 64 34.76 -21.62 -19.14
C ALA A 64 34.88 -21.40 -20.65
N VAL A 65 33.80 -20.94 -21.30
CA VAL A 65 33.84 -20.49 -22.70
C VAL A 65 34.78 -19.30 -22.83
N GLU A 66 34.63 -18.27 -21.99
CA GLU A 66 35.48 -17.08 -22.01
C GLU A 66 36.95 -17.37 -21.70
N ALA A 67 37.21 -18.29 -20.78
CA ALA A 67 38.54 -18.76 -20.43
C ALA A 67 39.19 -19.67 -21.50
N GLY A 68 38.44 -20.06 -22.54
CA GLY A 68 38.93 -20.91 -23.64
C GLY A 68 39.21 -22.36 -23.22
N ARG A 69 38.40 -22.94 -22.34
CA ARG A 69 38.58 -24.32 -21.87
C ARG A 69 38.08 -25.34 -22.90
N ASP A 70 38.90 -26.32 -23.22
CA ASP A 70 38.53 -27.41 -24.16
C ASP A 70 37.40 -28.30 -23.63
N THR A 71 37.44 -28.62 -22.33
CA THR A 71 36.40 -29.41 -21.64
C THR A 71 36.20 -28.96 -20.20
N ILE A 72 34.99 -29.21 -19.68
CA ILE A 72 34.60 -29.00 -18.28
C ILE A 72 33.86 -30.23 -17.73
N PRO A 73 33.95 -30.53 -16.43
CA PRO A 73 33.17 -31.58 -15.79
C PRO A 73 31.68 -31.22 -15.73
N VAL A 74 30.83 -32.12 -16.23
CA VAL A 74 29.37 -31.98 -16.29
C VAL A 74 28.69 -33.24 -15.75
N TYR A 75 27.81 -33.09 -14.77
CA TYR A 75 26.84 -34.11 -14.40
C TYR A 75 25.67 -34.08 -15.37
N VAL A 76 25.51 -35.16 -16.13
CA VAL A 76 24.33 -35.39 -16.98
C VAL A 76 23.26 -36.08 -16.15
N VAL A 77 22.10 -35.44 -16.03
CA VAL A 77 20.95 -35.92 -15.26
C VAL A 77 19.73 -36.10 -16.16
N ALA A 78 18.74 -36.84 -15.65
CA ALA A 78 17.45 -36.96 -16.34
C ALA A 78 16.77 -35.59 -16.48
N SER A 79 16.13 -35.37 -17.63
CA SER A 79 15.44 -34.12 -17.93
C SER A 79 14.28 -33.87 -16.98
N PRO A 80 14.33 -32.79 -16.17
CA PRO A 80 13.22 -32.42 -15.31
C PRO A 80 12.05 -31.88 -16.14
N GLU A 81 10.85 -31.89 -15.57
CA GLU A 81 9.76 -31.07 -16.10
C GLU A 81 10.16 -29.59 -16.07
N GLU A 82 9.69 -28.81 -17.04
CA GLU A 82 10.02 -27.39 -17.16
C GLU A 82 9.65 -26.60 -15.89
N THR A 83 8.53 -26.98 -15.25
CA THR A 83 8.11 -26.36 -13.99
C THR A 83 9.04 -26.69 -12.82
N ASP A 84 9.55 -27.92 -12.74
CA ASP A 84 10.52 -28.33 -11.73
C ASP A 84 11.87 -27.65 -11.99
N ARG A 85 12.26 -27.44 -13.25
CA ARG A 85 13.46 -26.69 -13.63
C ARG A 85 13.41 -25.26 -13.06
N VAL A 86 12.37 -24.50 -13.39
CA VAL A 86 12.23 -23.10 -12.96
C VAL A 86 12.12 -23.00 -11.43
N ALA A 87 11.30 -23.85 -10.79
CA ALA A 87 11.17 -23.83 -9.33
C ALA A 87 12.48 -24.16 -8.61
N THR A 88 13.25 -25.14 -9.11
CA THR A 88 14.55 -25.49 -8.54
C THR A 88 15.56 -24.34 -8.70
N GLN A 89 15.52 -23.62 -9.82
CA GLN A 89 16.38 -22.45 -10.03
C GLN A 89 16.06 -21.33 -9.03
N VAL A 90 14.79 -21.06 -8.73
CA VAL A 90 14.41 -20.09 -7.68
C VAL A 90 14.99 -20.48 -6.33
N VAL A 91 14.75 -21.73 -5.91
CA VAL A 91 15.21 -22.23 -4.60
C VAL A 91 16.72 -22.20 -4.48
N GLU A 92 17.45 -22.55 -5.55
CA GLU A 92 18.91 -22.55 -5.54
C GLU A 92 19.49 -21.14 -5.46
N ASN A 93 18.95 -20.19 -6.24
CA ASN A 93 19.40 -18.80 -6.17
C ASN A 93 19.19 -18.22 -4.77
N ASP A 94 18.02 -18.45 -4.17
CA ASP A 94 17.71 -17.98 -2.82
C ASP A 94 18.67 -18.53 -1.74
N GLN A 95 19.33 -19.68 -1.98
CA GLN A 95 20.35 -20.24 -1.09
C GLN A 95 21.77 -19.69 -1.29
N ARG A 96 22.04 -19.01 -2.42
CA ARG A 96 23.36 -18.43 -2.73
C ARG A 96 23.36 -16.91 -2.62
N GLN A 97 22.55 -16.27 -3.45
CA GLN A 97 22.40 -14.81 -3.53
C GLN A 97 20.98 -14.55 -4.02
N GLU A 98 20.22 -13.83 -3.21
CA GLU A 98 18.80 -13.59 -3.45
C GLU A 98 18.52 -13.02 -4.84
N LEU A 99 17.46 -13.52 -5.47
CA LEU A 99 16.93 -12.94 -6.69
C LEU A 99 16.43 -11.51 -6.44
N THR A 100 16.55 -10.65 -7.45
CA THR A 100 15.88 -9.35 -7.40
C THR A 100 14.36 -9.54 -7.37
N HIS A 101 13.62 -8.52 -6.93
CA HIS A 101 12.16 -8.56 -6.94
C HIS A 101 11.59 -8.77 -8.35
N ALA A 102 12.22 -8.17 -9.37
CA ALA A 102 11.88 -8.35 -10.77
C ALA A 102 12.13 -9.80 -11.24
N ASP A 103 13.32 -10.36 -10.99
CA ASP A 103 13.65 -11.74 -11.35
C ASP A 103 12.70 -12.74 -10.67
N ARG A 104 12.40 -12.53 -9.39
CA ARG A 104 11.50 -13.40 -8.63
C ARG A 104 10.07 -13.32 -9.16
N ALA A 105 9.57 -12.12 -9.47
CA ALA A 105 8.24 -11.94 -10.03
C ALA A 105 8.13 -12.59 -11.43
N GLU A 106 9.17 -12.45 -12.25
CA GLU A 106 9.25 -13.10 -13.56
C GLU A 106 9.25 -14.62 -13.44
N ALA A 107 10.02 -15.19 -12.52
CA ALA A 107 10.04 -16.63 -12.27
C ALA A 107 8.66 -17.16 -11.83
N PHE A 108 7.95 -16.45 -10.96
CA PHE A 108 6.59 -16.83 -10.56
C PHE A 108 5.61 -16.71 -11.72
N HIS A 109 5.73 -15.68 -12.56
CA HIS A 109 4.92 -15.53 -13.76
C HIS A 109 5.13 -16.67 -14.75
N GLN A 110 6.39 -17.06 -15.01
CA GLN A 110 6.72 -18.21 -15.85
C GLN A 110 6.11 -19.50 -15.33
N LEU A 111 6.21 -19.78 -14.03
CA LEU A 111 5.56 -20.95 -13.43
C LEU A 111 4.03 -20.92 -13.59
N SER A 112 3.42 -19.74 -13.51
CA SER A 112 1.98 -19.56 -13.76
C SER A 112 1.61 -19.84 -15.22
N LEU A 113 2.41 -19.38 -16.18
CA LEU A 113 2.20 -19.65 -17.61
C LEU A 113 2.33 -21.15 -17.93
N LEU A 114 3.17 -21.88 -17.18
CA LEU A 114 3.27 -23.34 -17.25
C LEU A 114 2.12 -24.08 -16.53
N GLY A 115 1.08 -23.36 -16.08
CA GLY A 115 -0.13 -23.93 -15.51
C GLY A 115 -0.09 -24.18 -13.99
N MET A 116 0.92 -23.66 -13.27
CA MET A 116 0.93 -23.74 -11.81
C MET A 116 0.03 -22.69 -11.18
N THR A 117 -0.86 -23.13 -10.28
CA THR A 117 -1.63 -22.21 -9.42
C THR A 117 -0.69 -21.49 -8.42
N PRO A 118 -1.02 -20.29 -7.91
CA PRO A 118 -0.21 -19.59 -6.91
C PRO A 118 0.15 -20.44 -5.67
N ALA A 119 -0.78 -21.27 -5.21
CA ALA A 119 -0.54 -22.17 -4.07
C ALA A 119 0.51 -23.26 -4.37
N LYS A 120 0.54 -23.77 -5.61
CA LYS A 120 1.55 -24.74 -6.06
C LYS A 120 2.91 -24.08 -6.21
N ILE A 121 2.97 -22.86 -6.77
CA ILE A 121 4.19 -22.07 -6.88
C ILE A 121 4.80 -21.85 -5.49
N ALA A 122 4.03 -21.29 -4.55
CA ALA A 122 4.46 -21.05 -3.17
C ALA A 122 5.00 -22.32 -2.50
N LYS A 123 4.31 -23.46 -2.64
CA LYS A 123 4.75 -24.74 -2.08
C LYS A 123 6.06 -25.23 -2.71
N ARG A 124 6.27 -24.99 -4.00
CA ARG A 124 7.45 -25.47 -4.74
C ARG A 124 8.66 -24.59 -4.58
N THR A 125 8.49 -23.29 -4.48
CA THR A 125 9.59 -22.32 -4.32
C THR A 125 9.90 -22.01 -2.85
N GLY A 126 9.00 -22.34 -1.93
CA GLY A 126 9.12 -21.98 -0.51
C GLY A 126 8.70 -20.53 -0.21
N ALA A 127 8.28 -19.77 -1.21
CA ALA A 127 7.80 -18.40 -1.05
C ALA A 127 6.43 -18.35 -0.36
N HIS A 128 6.11 -17.21 0.25
CA HIS A 128 4.78 -16.96 0.79
C HIS A 128 3.74 -16.87 -0.34
N LYS A 129 2.56 -17.49 -0.15
CA LYS A 129 1.47 -17.48 -1.13
C LYS A 129 1.04 -16.07 -1.50
N GLU A 130 1.03 -15.16 -0.55
CA GLU A 130 0.70 -13.75 -0.74
C GLU A 130 1.70 -13.06 -1.67
N THR A 131 3.01 -13.21 -1.42
CA THR A 131 4.06 -12.69 -2.29
C THR A 131 3.94 -13.22 -3.73
N VAL A 132 3.59 -14.49 -3.90
CA VAL A 132 3.33 -15.05 -5.24
C VAL A 132 2.13 -14.35 -5.88
N SER A 133 1.04 -14.16 -5.14
CA SER A 133 -0.16 -13.49 -5.65
C SER A 133 0.11 -12.04 -6.05
N GLN A 134 0.84 -11.30 -5.21
CA GLN A 134 1.26 -9.92 -5.48
C GLN A 134 2.16 -9.84 -6.71
N ALA A 135 3.13 -10.75 -6.85
CA ALA A 135 4.00 -10.81 -8.02
C ALA A 135 3.22 -11.03 -9.31
N LEU A 136 2.24 -11.94 -9.31
CA LEU A 136 1.40 -12.19 -10.47
C LEU A 136 0.49 -10.99 -10.80
N THR A 137 0.00 -10.29 -9.77
CA THR A 137 -0.75 -9.03 -9.94
C THR A 137 0.12 -7.97 -10.59
N ALA A 138 1.33 -7.75 -10.07
CA ALA A 138 2.28 -6.80 -10.64
C ALA A 138 2.67 -7.16 -12.08
N LYS A 139 2.88 -8.44 -12.38
CA LYS A 139 3.22 -8.92 -13.73
C LYS A 139 2.08 -8.82 -14.74
N ALA A 140 0.83 -8.71 -14.30
CA ALA A 140 -0.32 -8.49 -15.16
C ALA A 140 -0.52 -7.02 -15.55
N ASN A 141 0.18 -6.08 -14.88
CA ASN A 141 0.09 -4.65 -15.13
C ASN A 141 1.44 -4.09 -15.63
N ALA A 142 1.41 -3.28 -16.69
CA ALA A 142 2.62 -2.78 -17.34
C ALA A 142 3.42 -1.81 -16.46
N ALA A 143 2.74 -0.88 -15.78
CA ALA A 143 3.36 0.09 -14.88
C ALA A 143 3.96 -0.59 -13.65
N ALA A 144 3.22 -1.52 -13.03
CA ALA A 144 3.71 -2.32 -11.92
C ALA A 144 4.94 -3.17 -12.32
N THR A 145 4.91 -3.79 -13.51
CA THR A 145 6.07 -4.52 -14.04
C THR A 145 7.29 -3.61 -14.24
N ALA A 146 7.08 -2.41 -14.77
CA ALA A 146 8.16 -1.43 -14.93
C ALA A 146 8.74 -1.00 -13.58
N SER A 147 7.89 -0.85 -12.56
CA SER A 147 8.33 -0.47 -11.20
C SER A 147 9.21 -1.53 -10.53
N LEU A 148 8.94 -2.83 -10.77
CA LEU A 148 9.81 -3.92 -10.33
C LEU A 148 11.23 -3.78 -10.92
N GLY A 149 11.32 -3.42 -12.20
CA GLY A 149 12.59 -3.18 -12.89
C GLY A 149 13.35 -1.97 -12.37
N GLN A 150 12.65 -1.02 -11.72
CA GLN A 150 13.25 0.13 -11.05
C GLN A 150 13.72 -0.17 -9.62
N GLY A 151 13.47 -1.37 -9.12
CA GLY A 151 13.93 -1.82 -7.80
C GLY A 151 12.85 -1.84 -6.71
N LEU A 152 11.58 -1.54 -7.04
CA LEU A 152 10.49 -1.64 -6.08
C LEU A 152 10.29 -3.10 -5.63
N THR A 153 9.81 -3.24 -4.39
CA THR A 153 9.41 -4.56 -3.86
C THR A 153 8.19 -5.11 -4.60
N ILE A 154 7.99 -6.42 -4.53
CA ILE A 154 6.82 -7.10 -5.10
C ILE A 154 5.50 -6.54 -4.53
N GLU A 155 5.49 -6.20 -3.25
CA GLU A 155 4.34 -5.63 -2.56
C GLU A 155 4.03 -4.21 -3.07
N GLN A 156 5.04 -3.34 -3.12
CA GLN A 156 4.89 -1.98 -3.66
C GLN A 156 4.43 -2.00 -5.12
N ALA A 157 5.03 -2.85 -5.95
CA ALA A 157 4.63 -2.99 -7.36
C ALA A 157 3.19 -3.50 -7.50
N ALA A 158 2.75 -4.45 -6.67
CA ALA A 158 1.37 -4.89 -6.67
C ALA A 158 0.41 -3.75 -6.27
N LYS A 159 0.82 -2.88 -5.33
CA LYS A 159 0.06 -1.70 -4.94
C LYS A 159 0.00 -0.64 -6.06
N ILE A 160 1.08 -0.45 -6.81
CA ILE A 160 1.11 0.41 -8.01
C ILE A 160 0.06 -0.03 -9.04
N ALA A 161 -0.22 -1.34 -9.16
CA ALA A 161 -1.22 -1.84 -10.10
C ALA A 161 -2.66 -1.34 -9.81
N GLU A 162 -2.96 -0.89 -8.59
CA GLU A 162 -4.27 -0.31 -8.23
C GLU A 162 -4.50 1.07 -8.88
N PHE A 163 -3.45 1.72 -9.39
CA PHE A 163 -3.48 3.06 -10.00
C PHE A 163 -3.38 3.03 -11.53
N ASP A 164 -3.74 1.91 -12.16
CA ASP A 164 -3.72 1.78 -13.61
C ASP A 164 -4.53 2.88 -14.30
N GLY A 165 -3.94 3.53 -15.32
CA GLY A 165 -4.53 4.69 -15.98
C GLY A 165 -4.35 6.04 -15.25
N HIS A 166 -3.58 6.08 -14.16
CA HIS A 166 -3.21 7.31 -13.45
C HIS A 166 -1.69 7.51 -13.44
N GLU A 167 -1.10 7.82 -14.61
CA GLU A 167 0.35 7.84 -14.81
C GLU A 167 1.08 8.83 -13.90
N GLN A 168 0.46 9.98 -13.58
CA GLN A 168 1.03 10.96 -12.65
C GLN A 168 1.11 10.42 -11.22
N ILE A 169 0.06 9.72 -10.76
CA ILE A 169 0.03 9.10 -9.43
C ILE A 169 1.07 7.96 -9.38
N ILE A 170 1.15 7.15 -10.43
CA ILE A 170 2.15 6.08 -10.52
C ILE A 170 3.57 6.63 -10.43
N ALA A 171 3.89 7.70 -11.16
CA ALA A 171 5.22 8.31 -11.14
C ALA A 171 5.58 8.83 -9.75
N GLU A 172 4.68 9.58 -9.11
CA GLU A 172 4.85 10.08 -7.74
C GLU A 172 5.06 8.93 -6.73
N LEU A 173 4.20 7.91 -6.77
CA LEU A 173 4.31 6.78 -5.85
C LEU A 173 5.57 5.95 -6.08
N THR A 174 6.05 5.87 -7.32
CA THR A 174 7.32 5.19 -7.65
C THR A 174 8.51 5.95 -7.07
N GLU A 175 8.52 7.28 -7.17
CA GLU A 175 9.54 8.14 -6.55
C GLU A 175 9.53 7.99 -5.02
N ILE A 176 8.35 8.12 -4.39
CA ILE A 176 8.21 7.93 -2.94
C ILE A 176 8.68 6.53 -2.51
N ALA A 177 8.37 5.48 -3.28
CA ALA A 177 8.82 4.12 -2.95
C ALA A 177 10.35 3.97 -2.94
N LEU A 178 11.05 4.74 -3.77
CA LEU A 178 12.51 4.69 -3.92
C LEU A 178 13.23 5.58 -2.89
N GLU A 179 12.69 6.77 -2.63
CA GLU A 179 13.33 7.76 -1.75
C GLU A 179 12.90 7.58 -0.29
N GLU A 180 11.61 7.32 -0.05
CA GLU A 180 10.98 7.25 1.26
C GLU A 180 10.06 6.03 1.38
N PRO A 181 10.59 4.79 1.32
CA PRO A 181 9.79 3.56 1.22
C PRO A 181 8.80 3.38 2.37
N GLY A 182 9.06 3.99 3.54
CA GLY A 182 8.15 3.96 4.68
C GLY A 182 6.92 4.87 4.55
N GLU A 183 6.97 5.92 3.72
CA GLU A 183 5.84 6.81 3.43
C GLU A 183 4.96 6.27 2.29
N PHE A 184 5.46 5.32 1.50
CA PHE A 184 4.73 4.75 0.37
C PHE A 184 3.32 4.25 0.71
N PRO A 185 3.09 3.48 1.79
CA PRO A 185 1.74 3.02 2.13
C PRO A 185 0.78 4.19 2.42
N HIS A 186 1.27 5.24 3.09
CA HIS A 186 0.49 6.44 3.40
C HIS A 186 0.18 7.25 2.16
N ALA A 187 1.17 7.45 1.29
CA ALA A 187 0.98 8.13 0.01
C ALA A 187 -0.02 7.39 -0.89
N ALA A 188 0.12 6.07 -1.01
CA ALA A 188 -0.81 5.24 -1.77
C ALA A 188 -2.24 5.34 -1.20
N GLN A 189 -2.40 5.26 0.13
CA GLN A 189 -3.73 5.36 0.74
C GLN A 189 -4.38 6.73 0.50
N ARG A 190 -3.63 7.84 0.64
CA ARG A 190 -4.14 9.19 0.32
C ARG A 190 -4.64 9.29 -1.11
N ARG A 191 -3.94 8.67 -2.07
CA ARG A 191 -4.33 8.65 -3.48
C ARG A 191 -5.57 7.79 -3.72
N LEU A 192 -5.69 6.64 -3.06
CA LEU A 192 -6.90 5.81 -3.13
C LEU A 192 -8.12 6.54 -2.57
N ASP A 193 -7.97 7.21 -1.42
CA ASP A 193 -9.06 7.96 -0.80
C ASP A 193 -9.50 9.13 -1.68
N GLN A 194 -8.54 9.84 -2.30
CA GLN A 194 -8.85 10.92 -3.25
C GLN A 194 -9.59 10.39 -4.49
N LEU A 195 -9.13 9.28 -5.09
CA LEU A 195 -9.79 8.68 -6.25
C LEU A 195 -11.21 8.20 -5.91
N ALA A 196 -11.41 7.63 -4.72
CA ALA A 196 -12.72 7.22 -4.25
C ALA A 196 -13.66 8.41 -4.03
N GLU A 197 -13.15 9.51 -3.45
CA GLU A 197 -13.89 10.76 -3.29
C GLU A 197 -14.29 11.34 -4.66
N ASP A 198 -13.35 11.45 -5.59
CA ASP A 198 -13.59 11.99 -6.93
C ASP A 198 -14.61 11.14 -7.70
N ALA A 199 -14.49 9.81 -7.64
CA ALA A 199 -15.45 8.91 -8.26
C ALA A 199 -16.86 9.03 -7.65
N ALA A 200 -16.96 9.20 -6.33
CA ALA A 200 -18.24 9.38 -5.66
C ALA A 200 -18.90 10.73 -5.98
N VAL A 201 -18.10 11.80 -6.07
CA VAL A 201 -18.55 13.12 -6.54
C VAL A 201 -19.07 13.00 -7.98
N GLU A 202 -18.30 12.38 -8.87
CA GLU A 202 -18.67 12.22 -10.28
C GLU A 202 -19.93 11.38 -10.46
N ALA A 203 -20.09 10.31 -9.68
CA ALA A 203 -21.31 9.49 -9.71
C ALA A 203 -22.57 10.33 -9.43
N ILE A 204 -22.52 11.23 -8.44
CA ILE A 204 -23.63 12.14 -8.11
C ILE A 204 -23.84 13.15 -9.25
N LYS A 205 -22.78 13.70 -9.84
CA LYS A 205 -22.89 14.60 -11.00
C LYS A 205 -23.59 13.91 -12.18
N VAL A 206 -23.19 12.68 -12.49
CA VAL A 206 -23.79 11.86 -13.57
C VAL A 206 -25.28 11.60 -13.29
N GLU A 207 -25.65 11.27 -12.05
CA GLU A 207 -27.05 11.05 -11.67
C GLU A 207 -27.89 12.34 -11.83
N LEU A 208 -27.36 13.49 -11.42
CA LEU A 208 -28.03 14.78 -11.60
C LEU A 208 -28.27 15.10 -13.08
N ILE A 209 -27.26 14.90 -13.93
CA ILE A 209 -27.35 15.13 -15.37
C ILE A 209 -28.36 14.17 -16.01
N ALA A 210 -28.35 12.88 -15.62
CA ALA A 210 -29.32 11.89 -16.09
C ALA A 210 -30.77 12.27 -15.73
N ASN A 211 -30.96 12.94 -14.60
CA ASN A 211 -32.25 13.49 -14.16
C ASN A 211 -32.58 14.87 -14.78
N GLY A 212 -31.85 15.29 -15.82
CA GLY A 212 -32.08 16.55 -16.54
C GLY A 212 -31.68 17.80 -15.77
N LYS A 213 -30.86 17.67 -14.72
CA LYS A 213 -30.35 18.81 -13.94
C LYS A 213 -29.03 19.31 -14.53
N THR A 214 -28.84 20.63 -14.53
CA THR A 214 -27.56 21.26 -14.86
C THR A 214 -26.62 21.16 -13.65
N VAL A 215 -25.36 20.83 -13.88
CA VAL A 215 -24.31 20.79 -12.84
C VAL A 215 -23.28 21.89 -13.10
N VAL A 216 -22.83 22.58 -12.05
CA VAL A 216 -21.72 23.55 -12.10
C VAL A 216 -20.48 23.00 -11.40
N GLU A 217 -19.30 23.44 -11.86
CA GLU A 217 -18.01 23.10 -11.25
C GLU A 217 -17.70 23.89 -9.98
N SER A 218 -18.31 25.06 -9.81
CA SER A 218 -18.13 25.87 -8.61
C SER A 218 -19.40 26.65 -8.27
N ALA A 219 -19.62 26.84 -6.98
CA ALA A 219 -20.61 27.78 -6.46
C ALA A 219 -20.05 28.42 -5.19
N GLU A 220 -20.04 29.74 -5.15
CA GLU A 220 -19.38 30.49 -4.08
C GLU A 220 -20.23 30.58 -2.81
N VAL A 221 -19.55 30.43 -1.67
CA VAL A 221 -19.98 31.00 -0.39
C VAL A 221 -19.41 32.42 -0.31
N GLY A 222 -19.98 33.36 -1.05
CA GLY A 222 -19.42 34.70 -1.20
C GLY A 222 -20.24 35.68 -2.05
N HIS A 223 -19.69 36.87 -2.31
CA HIS A 223 -20.37 37.97 -3.02
C HIS A 223 -20.03 38.06 -4.52
N GLU A 224 -19.07 37.30 -5.04
CA GLU A 224 -18.48 37.52 -6.38
C GLU A 224 -18.58 36.33 -7.36
N GLY A 225 -19.28 35.25 -7.00
CA GLY A 225 -19.46 34.08 -7.85
C GLY A 225 -20.62 34.18 -8.84
N THR A 226 -20.46 33.49 -9.98
CA THR A 226 -21.50 33.30 -11.01
C THR A 226 -22.61 32.35 -10.56
N ALA A 227 -22.37 31.47 -9.59
CA ALA A 227 -23.40 30.61 -9.00
C ALA A 227 -23.44 30.74 -7.47
N LYS A 228 -24.65 30.79 -6.89
CA LYS A 228 -24.86 30.95 -5.44
C LYS A 228 -25.92 30.01 -4.92
N TYR A 229 -25.75 29.55 -3.68
CA TYR A 229 -26.69 28.64 -3.03
C TYR A 229 -28.07 29.28 -2.90
N VAL A 230 -29.10 28.52 -3.28
CA VAL A 230 -30.51 28.94 -3.16
C VAL A 230 -30.82 29.42 -1.74
N THR A 231 -30.34 28.73 -0.71
CA THR A 231 -30.56 29.07 0.71
C THR A 231 -29.95 30.41 1.15
N SER A 232 -29.06 30.99 0.33
CA SER A 232 -28.41 32.27 0.56
C SER A 232 -29.02 33.41 -0.26
N LEU A 233 -30.14 33.18 -0.95
CA LEU A 233 -30.76 34.16 -1.84
C LEU A 233 -32.18 34.52 -1.40
N ASN A 234 -32.54 35.78 -1.61
CA ASN A 234 -33.93 36.23 -1.67
C ASN A 234 -34.31 36.47 -3.13
N ARG A 235 -35.53 36.13 -3.50
CA ARG A 235 -36.15 36.43 -4.79
C ARG A 235 -36.31 37.95 -4.99
N PRO A 236 -36.58 38.42 -6.22
CA PRO A 236 -36.83 39.83 -6.50
C PRO A 236 -37.99 40.45 -5.70
N ASP A 237 -38.95 39.64 -5.24
CA ASP A 237 -40.08 40.06 -4.39
C ASP A 237 -39.71 40.20 -2.89
N GLY A 238 -38.47 39.83 -2.51
CA GLY A 238 -37.96 39.90 -1.15
C GLY A 238 -38.14 38.61 -0.33
N GLU A 239 -38.86 37.61 -0.82
CA GLU A 239 -39.05 36.33 -0.13
C GLU A 239 -37.82 35.42 -0.29
N PRO A 240 -37.55 34.50 0.65
CA PRO A 240 -36.47 33.53 0.52
C PRO A 240 -36.64 32.64 -0.72
N ALA A 241 -35.56 32.43 -1.46
CA ALA A 241 -35.55 31.47 -2.56
C ALA A 241 -35.72 30.04 -2.04
N THR A 242 -36.33 29.18 -2.85
CA THR A 242 -36.57 27.76 -2.58
C THR A 242 -35.94 26.91 -3.67
N GLU A 243 -35.90 25.59 -3.49
CA GLU A 243 -35.30 24.69 -4.49
C GLU A 243 -35.94 24.80 -5.88
N ASP A 244 -37.21 25.21 -5.98
CA ASP A 244 -37.89 25.47 -7.26
C ASP A 244 -37.24 26.60 -8.08
N ASP A 245 -36.47 27.50 -7.45
CA ASP A 245 -35.74 28.57 -8.12
C ASP A 245 -34.37 28.11 -8.65
N ALA A 246 -33.94 26.89 -8.32
CA ALA A 246 -32.63 26.38 -8.69
C ALA A 246 -32.49 26.23 -10.21
N THR A 247 -31.42 26.79 -10.77
CA THR A 247 -31.09 26.65 -12.19
C THR A 247 -29.99 25.61 -12.45
N ALA A 248 -29.26 25.23 -11.40
CA ALA A 248 -28.23 24.20 -11.44
C ALA A 248 -27.99 23.58 -10.05
N TYR A 249 -27.07 22.62 -10.00
CA TYR A 249 -26.59 21.97 -8.78
C TYR A 249 -25.07 22.03 -8.71
N PHE A 250 -24.54 22.19 -7.50
CA PHE A 250 -23.12 22.09 -7.20
C PHE A 250 -22.89 20.90 -6.27
N VAL A 251 -22.05 19.95 -6.68
CA VAL A 251 -21.69 18.80 -5.85
C VAL A 251 -20.41 19.15 -5.09
N ARG A 252 -20.43 18.98 -3.76
CA ARG A 252 -19.28 19.30 -2.91
C ARG A 252 -19.08 18.26 -1.83
N VAL A 253 -17.84 18.18 -1.34
CA VAL A 253 -17.48 17.45 -0.12
C VAL A 253 -17.45 18.43 1.03
N ILE A 254 -18.21 18.17 2.08
CA ILE A 254 -18.22 19.01 3.29
C ILE A 254 -17.21 18.51 4.33
N TYR A 255 -16.98 19.30 5.38
CA TYR A 255 -15.88 19.11 6.34
C TYR A 255 -15.86 17.74 7.06
N ASN A 256 -17.00 17.05 7.13
CA ASN A 256 -17.12 15.73 7.75
C ASN A 256 -16.97 14.58 6.73
N GLY A 257 -16.62 14.87 5.48
CA GLY A 257 -16.44 13.89 4.40
C GLY A 257 -17.73 13.55 3.63
N ASN A 258 -18.89 14.04 4.06
CA ASN A 258 -20.14 13.79 3.33
C ASN A 258 -20.14 14.55 1.99
N ILE A 259 -20.72 13.92 0.98
CA ILE A 259 -20.91 14.52 -0.34
C ILE A 259 -22.36 15.01 -0.44
N GLU A 260 -22.54 16.27 -0.83
CA GLU A 260 -23.85 16.90 -0.96
C GLU A 260 -24.01 17.52 -2.34
N ALA A 261 -25.19 17.33 -2.93
CA ALA A 261 -25.66 18.11 -4.08
C ALA A 261 -26.43 19.32 -3.58
N VAL A 262 -25.92 20.51 -3.83
CA VAL A 262 -26.51 21.77 -3.37
C VAL A 262 -27.19 22.48 -4.53
N ALA A 263 -28.48 22.82 -4.36
CA ALA A 263 -29.22 23.61 -5.33
C ALA A 263 -28.68 25.04 -5.41
N VAL A 264 -28.43 25.53 -6.63
CA VAL A 264 -27.85 26.86 -6.89
C VAL A 264 -28.60 27.63 -7.99
N VAL A 265 -28.48 28.94 -7.94
CA VAL A 265 -28.90 29.85 -9.03
C VAL A 265 -27.65 30.36 -9.72
N GLN A 266 -27.49 30.00 -11.00
CA GLN A 266 -26.50 30.59 -11.90
C GLN A 266 -26.91 32.00 -12.32
N GLU A 267 -25.93 32.87 -12.50
CA GLU A 267 -26.09 34.28 -12.85
C GLU A 267 -27.15 34.98 -11.97
N TRP A 268 -27.17 34.64 -10.68
CA TRP A 268 -28.22 35.02 -9.72
C TRP A 268 -28.47 36.54 -9.66
N LYS A 269 -27.41 37.35 -9.80
CA LYS A 269 -27.51 38.83 -9.88
C LYS A 269 -28.26 39.27 -11.13
N ALA A 270 -27.97 38.67 -12.29
CA ALA A 270 -28.65 38.98 -13.55
C ALA A 270 -30.11 38.50 -13.53
N ALA A 271 -30.40 37.41 -12.80
CA ALA A 271 -31.75 36.93 -12.53
C ALA A 271 -32.52 37.76 -11.47
N GLY A 272 -31.91 38.82 -10.91
CA GLY A 272 -32.56 39.74 -9.98
C GLY A 272 -32.63 39.24 -8.53
N PHE A 273 -31.99 38.13 -8.19
CA PHE A 273 -31.90 37.66 -6.81
C PHE A 273 -30.97 38.57 -6.00
N THR A 274 -31.25 38.68 -4.70
CA THR A 274 -30.43 39.44 -3.76
C THR A 274 -29.80 38.52 -2.72
N ASP A 275 -28.62 38.90 -2.22
CA ASP A 275 -27.95 38.15 -1.16
C ASP A 275 -28.71 38.33 0.15
N ARG A 276 -29.27 37.23 0.68
CA ARG A 276 -30.05 37.23 1.92
C ARG A 276 -29.25 37.75 3.11
N TRP A 277 -27.93 37.59 3.09
CA TRP A 277 -27.04 37.92 4.21
C TRP A 277 -26.14 39.13 3.93
N GLY A 278 -26.17 39.68 2.71
CA GLY A 278 -25.24 40.71 2.25
C GLY A 278 -25.37 42.09 2.90
N ASN A 279 -26.43 42.34 3.69
CA ASN A 279 -26.67 43.65 4.33
C ASN A 279 -26.68 43.61 5.88
N SER A 280 -26.18 42.52 6.49
CA SER A 280 -26.17 42.40 7.95
C SER A 280 -25.00 43.18 8.57
N GLY A 281 -25.20 44.48 8.79
CA GLY A 281 -24.36 45.32 9.65
C GLY A 281 -24.48 44.96 11.14
N SER A 282 -24.36 43.69 11.49
CA SER A 282 -24.31 43.25 12.89
C SER A 282 -22.86 42.98 13.27
N GLY A 283 -22.37 43.67 14.30
CA GLY A 283 -21.06 43.48 14.93
C GLY A 283 -20.89 42.12 15.64
N ALA A 284 -21.17 41.03 14.93
CA ALA A 284 -20.80 39.68 15.31
C ALA A 284 -19.36 39.43 14.85
N ARG A 285 -18.56 38.74 15.68
CA ARG A 285 -17.15 38.36 15.48
C ARG A 285 -16.85 37.45 14.27
N SER A 286 -17.74 37.39 13.28
CA SER A 286 -17.63 36.54 12.09
C SER A 286 -17.69 37.40 10.83
N GLY A 287 -16.67 38.22 10.59
CA GLY A 287 -16.42 38.79 9.26
C GLY A 287 -16.02 37.69 8.25
N PRO A 288 -15.98 37.98 6.94
CA PRO A 288 -15.39 37.07 5.97
C PRO A 288 -13.98 36.68 6.44
N MET A 289 -13.68 35.38 6.45
CA MET A 289 -12.38 34.87 6.89
C MET A 289 -11.27 35.61 6.13
N SER A 290 -10.21 36.05 6.84
CA SER A 290 -9.01 36.58 6.18
C SER A 290 -8.38 35.51 5.29
N GLU A 291 -7.56 35.91 4.31
CA GLU A 291 -6.84 34.95 3.46
C GLU A 291 -5.95 34.02 4.29
N GLU A 292 -5.37 34.52 5.39
CA GLU A 292 -4.62 33.72 6.36
C GLU A 292 -5.51 32.68 7.05
N GLN A 293 -6.68 33.08 7.56
CA GLN A 293 -7.64 32.14 8.17
C GLN A 293 -8.15 31.10 7.15
N LYS A 294 -8.34 31.48 5.89
CA LYS A 294 -8.72 30.55 4.82
C LYS A 294 -7.60 29.54 4.54
N ALA A 295 -6.35 30.00 4.50
CA ALA A 295 -5.19 29.14 4.33
C ALA A 295 -5.05 28.15 5.51
N GLU A 296 -5.14 28.62 6.75
CA GLU A 296 -5.13 27.78 7.96
C GLU A 296 -6.25 26.73 7.92
N ARG A 297 -7.46 27.13 7.51
CA ARG A 297 -8.58 26.19 7.40
C ARG A 297 -8.38 25.17 6.28
N LYS A 298 -7.81 25.57 5.15
CA LYS A 298 -7.49 24.65 4.05
C LYS A 298 -6.45 23.62 4.49
N GLU A 299 -5.40 24.07 5.17
CA GLU A 299 -4.37 23.19 5.74
C GLU A 299 -4.95 22.24 6.80
N LEU A 300 -5.80 22.75 7.70
CA LEU A 300 -6.51 21.93 8.69
C LEU A 300 -7.31 20.80 8.03
N ILE A 301 -8.06 21.12 6.96
CA ILE A 301 -8.85 20.13 6.23
C ILE A 301 -7.92 19.10 5.57
N SER A 302 -6.85 19.56 4.92
CA SER A 302 -5.86 18.67 4.29
C SER A 302 -5.26 17.69 5.30
N ARG A 303 -4.72 18.20 6.41
CA ARG A 303 -4.08 17.36 7.45
C ARG A 303 -5.07 16.39 8.10
N ASN A 304 -6.33 16.79 8.28
CA ASN A 304 -7.35 15.88 8.80
C ASN A 304 -7.67 14.76 7.80
N LYS A 305 -7.68 15.03 6.49
CA LYS A 305 -7.80 13.97 5.47
C LYS A 305 -6.58 13.05 5.51
N ASP A 306 -5.37 13.61 5.60
CA ASP A 306 -4.14 12.83 5.71
C ASP A 306 -4.16 11.91 6.95
N MET A 307 -4.71 12.40 8.08
CA MET A 307 -4.86 11.60 9.30
C MET A 307 -5.86 10.46 9.11
N ASP A 308 -6.96 10.68 8.39
CA ASP A 308 -7.94 9.64 8.08
C ASP A 308 -7.31 8.52 7.22
N SER A 309 -6.54 8.89 6.19
CA SER A 309 -5.76 7.93 5.39
C SER A 309 -4.73 7.19 6.25
N ALA A 310 -4.01 7.90 7.12
CA ALA A 310 -3.00 7.31 8.00
C ALA A 310 -3.60 6.32 9.02
N ILE A 311 -4.83 6.57 9.51
CA ILE A 311 -5.57 5.63 10.37
C ILE A 311 -5.71 4.27 9.67
N THR A 312 -6.10 4.25 8.39
CA THR A 312 -6.27 3.02 7.60
C THR A 312 -4.97 2.22 7.55
N VAL A 313 -3.86 2.88 7.18
CA VAL A 313 -2.53 2.25 7.09
C VAL A 313 -2.07 1.74 8.46
N ARG A 314 -2.26 2.51 9.52
CA ARG A 314 -1.90 2.12 10.88
C ARG A 314 -2.68 0.90 11.35
N HIS A 315 -3.98 0.84 11.05
CA HIS A 315 -4.85 -0.29 11.41
C HIS A 315 -4.43 -1.57 10.68
N GLU A 316 -4.06 -1.47 9.41
CA GLU A 316 -3.49 -2.59 8.65
C GLU A 316 -2.15 -3.05 9.24
N TRP A 317 -1.28 -2.11 9.61
CA TRP A 317 -0.01 -2.40 10.27
C TRP A 317 -0.21 -3.10 11.63
N ILE A 318 -1.16 -2.63 12.45
CA ILE A 318 -1.52 -3.26 13.75
C ILE A 318 -2.01 -4.69 13.53
N THR A 319 -2.87 -4.90 12.53
CA THR A 319 -3.40 -6.23 12.17
C THR A 319 -2.25 -7.17 11.77
N THR A 320 -1.33 -6.67 10.95
CA THR A 320 -0.12 -7.40 10.53
C THR A 320 0.80 -7.73 11.71
N LEU A 321 0.98 -6.80 12.64
CA LEU A 321 1.75 -7.02 13.88
C LEU A 321 1.15 -8.17 14.71
N LEU A 322 -0.18 -8.21 14.84
CA LEU A 322 -0.88 -9.22 15.63
C LEU A 322 -0.98 -10.59 14.93
N ALA A 323 -0.87 -10.62 13.60
CA ALA A 323 -0.80 -11.86 12.83
C ALA A 323 0.53 -12.63 13.02
N ARG A 324 1.59 -11.97 13.52
CA ARG A 324 2.92 -12.58 13.75
C ARG A 324 2.86 -13.76 14.71
N LYS A 325 3.80 -14.71 14.58
CA LYS A 325 3.86 -15.91 15.45
C LYS A 325 4.18 -15.60 16.91
N THR A 326 4.91 -14.52 17.17
CA THR A 326 5.38 -14.10 18.50
C THR A 326 5.04 -12.65 18.75
N ALA A 327 4.56 -12.34 19.95
CA ALA A 327 4.31 -10.96 20.36
C ALA A 327 5.60 -10.12 20.35
N PRO A 328 5.51 -8.81 20.10
CA PRO A 328 6.69 -7.95 20.05
C PRO A 328 7.38 -7.88 21.41
N LYS A 329 8.70 -7.65 21.40
CA LYS A 329 9.48 -7.52 22.64
C LYS A 329 8.93 -6.37 23.48
N GLY A 330 8.78 -6.60 24.78
CA GLY A 330 8.26 -5.60 25.72
C GLY A 330 6.74 -5.44 25.74
N TYR A 331 5.98 -6.30 25.04
CA TYR A 331 4.52 -6.17 24.99
C TYR A 331 3.84 -6.16 26.38
N LEU A 332 4.32 -6.98 27.33
CA LEU A 332 3.77 -6.99 28.70
C LEU A 332 3.98 -5.65 29.41
N HIS A 333 5.08 -4.95 29.14
CA HIS A 333 5.31 -3.61 29.69
C HIS A 333 4.31 -2.62 29.10
N PHE A 334 4.08 -2.65 27.78
CA PHE A 334 3.06 -1.82 27.13
C PHE A 334 1.65 -2.09 27.69
N VAL A 335 1.28 -3.36 27.86
CA VAL A 335 0.00 -3.76 28.47
C VAL A 335 -0.10 -3.24 29.89
N ALA A 336 0.91 -3.50 30.74
CA ALA A 336 0.92 -3.04 32.13
C ALA A 336 0.80 -1.51 32.21
N LYS A 337 1.54 -0.78 31.37
CA LYS A 337 1.49 0.69 31.29
C LYS A 337 0.10 1.18 30.87
N THR A 338 -0.49 0.55 29.86
CA THR A 338 -1.85 0.88 29.41
C THR A 338 -2.86 0.70 30.55
N MET A 339 -2.76 -0.41 31.29
CA MET A 339 -3.64 -0.66 32.43
C MET A 339 -3.40 0.28 33.62
N SER A 340 -2.14 0.64 33.91
CA SER A 340 -1.79 1.40 35.11
C SER A 340 -1.86 2.92 34.93
N ALA A 341 -1.55 3.42 33.74
CA ALA A 341 -1.42 4.85 33.45
C ALA A 341 -2.49 5.38 32.49
N HIS A 342 -3.07 4.51 31.65
CA HIS A 342 -4.00 4.87 30.56
C HIS A 342 -5.32 4.09 30.68
N SER A 343 -5.80 3.95 31.92
CA SER A 343 -7.01 3.19 32.24
C SER A 343 -8.28 3.82 31.67
N TYR A 344 -8.27 5.14 31.43
CA TYR A 344 -9.36 5.86 30.77
C TYR A 344 -9.54 5.39 29.32
N GLU A 345 -8.45 5.30 28.57
CA GLU A 345 -8.41 4.79 27.20
C GLU A 345 -8.90 3.34 27.19
N LEU A 346 -8.34 2.50 28.08
CA LEU A 346 -8.70 1.08 28.16
C LEU A 346 -10.19 0.87 28.42
N GLY A 347 -10.81 1.69 29.27
CA GLY A 347 -12.24 1.65 29.55
C GLY A 347 -13.13 1.95 28.34
N ARG A 348 -12.58 2.55 27.27
CA ARG A 348 -13.28 2.86 26.01
C ARG A 348 -12.94 1.93 24.86
N SER A 349 -12.18 0.86 25.12
CA SER A 349 -11.82 -0.14 24.11
C SER A 349 -13.03 -0.68 23.35
N SER A 350 -12.87 -0.90 22.05
CA SER A 350 -13.88 -1.50 21.18
C SER A 350 -13.61 -2.98 21.00
N GLN A 351 -14.56 -3.83 21.40
CA GLN A 351 -14.48 -5.28 21.20
C GLN A 351 -14.42 -5.64 19.72
N ASP A 352 -15.20 -4.96 18.86
CA ASP A 352 -15.22 -5.24 17.43
C ASP A 352 -13.91 -4.85 16.76
N MET A 353 -13.36 -3.69 17.10
CA MET A 353 -12.06 -3.24 16.57
C MET A 353 -10.93 -4.17 17.02
N ALA A 354 -10.92 -4.56 18.30
CA ALA A 354 -9.95 -5.50 18.82
C ALA A 354 -10.09 -6.88 18.15
N ALA A 355 -11.31 -7.34 17.88
CA ALA A 355 -11.54 -8.59 17.16
C ALA A 355 -11.00 -8.51 15.72
N THR A 356 -11.25 -7.40 15.01
CA THR A 356 -10.70 -7.14 13.68
C THR A 356 -9.17 -7.19 13.69
N PHE A 357 -8.52 -6.43 14.58
CA PHE A 357 -7.06 -6.41 14.69
C PHE A 357 -6.45 -7.79 14.99
N ALA A 358 -7.13 -8.59 15.83
CA ALA A 358 -6.65 -9.93 16.19
C ALA A 358 -7.04 -11.03 15.18
N GLY A 359 -7.78 -10.71 14.10
CA GLY A 359 -8.32 -11.71 13.17
C GLY A 359 -9.34 -12.65 13.82
N ILE A 360 -10.01 -12.21 14.88
CA ILE A 360 -11.04 -12.96 15.58
C ILE A 360 -12.38 -12.70 14.88
N LYS A 361 -13.08 -13.78 14.50
CA LYS A 361 -14.42 -13.68 13.94
C LYS A 361 -15.36 -13.02 14.95
N ALA A 362 -16.03 -11.95 14.54
CA ALA A 362 -16.97 -11.24 15.38
C ALA A 362 -18.21 -12.12 15.67
N GLU A 363 -18.39 -12.52 16.94
CA GLU A 363 -19.53 -13.30 17.41
C GLU A 363 -20.13 -12.65 18.68
N GLY A 364 -21.35 -12.12 18.56
CA GLY A 364 -22.08 -11.46 19.65
C GLY A 364 -21.54 -10.06 20.00
N PHE A 365 -21.98 -9.52 21.15
CA PHE A 365 -21.65 -8.16 21.58
C PHE A 365 -20.22 -8.00 22.14
N SER A 366 -19.53 -9.11 22.43
CA SER A 366 -18.18 -9.07 23.02
C SER A 366 -17.30 -10.16 22.40
N PRO A 367 -16.95 -10.03 21.11
CA PRO A 367 -16.25 -11.07 20.35
C PRO A 367 -14.93 -11.52 20.98
N VAL A 368 -14.10 -10.60 21.50
CA VAL A 368 -12.83 -10.98 22.14
C VAL A 368 -13.08 -11.71 23.46
N SER A 369 -14.07 -11.30 24.24
CA SER A 369 -14.46 -12.02 25.46
C SER A 369 -14.96 -13.43 25.16
N THR A 370 -15.81 -13.59 24.14
CA THR A 370 -16.32 -14.90 23.70
C THR A 370 -15.18 -15.79 23.21
N HIS A 371 -14.22 -15.23 22.48
CA HIS A 371 -13.06 -15.95 21.97
C HIS A 371 -12.15 -16.42 23.12
N THR A 372 -11.77 -15.53 24.03
CA THR A 372 -10.86 -15.83 25.15
C THR A 372 -11.47 -16.81 26.16
N ALA A 373 -12.80 -16.87 26.28
CA ALA A 373 -13.48 -17.91 27.06
C ALA A 373 -13.33 -19.32 26.47
N LYS A 374 -13.08 -19.43 25.15
CA LYS A 374 -12.94 -20.71 24.43
C LYS A 374 -11.49 -21.05 24.10
N VAL A 375 -10.64 -20.05 23.90
CA VAL A 375 -9.27 -20.19 23.38
C VAL A 375 -8.28 -19.49 24.30
N ALA A 376 -7.45 -20.28 24.99
CA ALA A 376 -6.38 -19.78 25.85
C ALA A 376 -5.03 -19.62 25.12
N ALA A 377 -4.89 -20.21 23.93
CA ALA A 377 -3.68 -20.04 23.14
C ALA A 377 -3.61 -18.61 22.60
N ARG A 378 -2.40 -18.03 22.60
CA ARG A 378 -2.13 -16.70 22.01
C ARG A 378 -2.92 -15.55 22.65
N SER A 379 -3.34 -15.67 23.92
CA SER A 379 -4.07 -14.61 24.63
C SER A 379 -3.31 -13.29 24.73
N GLU A 380 -1.99 -13.30 24.61
CA GLU A 380 -1.16 -12.10 24.51
C GLU A 380 -1.55 -11.19 23.33
N PHE A 381 -2.03 -11.76 22.22
CA PHE A 381 -2.50 -10.98 21.07
C PHE A 381 -3.90 -10.42 21.31
N SER A 382 -4.77 -11.15 22.04
CA SER A 382 -6.08 -10.64 22.43
C SER A 382 -5.98 -9.43 23.36
N ILE A 383 -5.08 -9.47 24.36
CA ILE A 383 -4.89 -8.33 25.28
C ILE A 383 -4.22 -7.14 24.58
N LEU A 384 -3.28 -7.39 23.66
CA LEU A 384 -2.71 -6.33 22.83
C LEU A 384 -3.77 -5.68 21.94
N ALA A 385 -4.61 -6.47 21.29
CA ALA A 385 -5.69 -5.96 20.44
C ALA A 385 -6.65 -5.05 21.22
N LEU A 386 -6.99 -5.40 22.46
CA LEU A 386 -7.81 -4.56 23.34
C LEU A 386 -7.11 -3.25 23.71
N CYS A 387 -5.80 -3.29 23.96
CA CYS A 387 -5.01 -2.07 24.20
C CYS A 387 -4.93 -1.19 22.96
N PHE A 388 -4.69 -1.76 21.77
CA PHE A 388 -4.70 -1.00 20.52
C PHE A 388 -6.06 -0.38 20.24
N ALA A 389 -7.12 -1.17 20.32
CA ALA A 389 -8.49 -0.68 20.11
C ALA A 389 -8.91 0.41 21.12
N ALA A 390 -8.31 0.43 22.32
CA ALA A 390 -8.50 1.49 23.29
C ALA A 390 -7.93 2.82 22.77
N TYR A 391 -6.64 2.86 22.42
CA TYR A 391 -6.02 4.07 21.90
C TYR A 391 -6.68 4.53 20.60
N GLU A 392 -6.81 3.61 19.63
CA GLU A 392 -7.35 3.91 18.30
C GLU A 392 -8.79 4.45 18.33
N LYS A 393 -9.64 3.96 19.25
CA LYS A 393 -11.00 4.48 19.39
C LYS A 393 -11.07 5.87 20.02
N THR A 394 -10.09 6.21 20.86
CA THR A 394 -10.03 7.51 21.53
C THR A 394 -9.23 8.56 20.77
N LEU A 395 -8.53 8.16 19.71
CA LEU A 395 -7.73 9.04 18.90
C LEU A 395 -8.62 9.87 17.97
N ASP A 396 -8.66 11.19 18.21
CA ASP A 396 -9.37 12.11 17.32
C ASP A 396 -8.55 12.38 16.04
N ARG A 397 -9.23 12.60 14.92
CA ARG A 397 -8.59 12.97 13.64
C ARG A 397 -7.80 14.28 13.70
N ASN A 398 -8.08 15.15 14.68
CA ASN A 398 -7.33 16.38 14.92
C ASN A 398 -6.26 16.25 16.01
N ALA A 399 -5.99 15.04 16.52
CA ALA A 399 -5.08 14.82 17.65
C ALA A 399 -3.66 15.32 17.38
N TRP A 400 -3.22 15.39 16.12
CA TRP A 400 -1.95 15.99 15.71
C TRP A 400 -1.78 17.46 16.13
N ARG A 401 -2.88 18.20 16.40
CA ARG A 401 -2.82 19.59 16.88
C ARG A 401 -2.49 19.70 18.36
N ASN A 402 -3.04 18.80 19.17
CA ASN A 402 -2.94 18.83 20.62
C ASN A 402 -2.84 17.40 21.16
N PRO A 403 -1.74 16.68 20.87
CA PRO A 403 -1.61 15.28 21.21
C PRO A 403 -1.49 15.09 22.72
N SER A 404 -2.33 14.23 23.29
CA SER A 404 -2.27 13.87 24.70
C SER A 404 -0.97 13.11 25.02
N LYS A 405 -0.56 13.09 26.29
CA LYS A 405 0.59 12.27 26.72
C LYS A 405 0.40 10.78 26.36
N ALA A 406 -0.81 10.25 26.56
CA ALA A 406 -1.15 8.87 26.22
C ALA A 406 -0.95 8.59 24.72
N THR A 407 -1.42 9.51 23.88
CA THR A 407 -1.24 9.44 22.41
C THR A 407 0.23 9.44 22.01
N ARG A 408 1.05 10.34 22.58
CA ARG A 408 2.49 10.42 22.28
C ARG A 408 3.21 9.12 22.65
N GLU A 409 2.93 8.60 23.84
CA GLU A 409 3.53 7.35 24.31
C GLU A 409 3.07 6.14 23.49
N TYR A 410 1.82 6.15 23.02
CA TYR A 410 1.29 5.12 22.13
C TYR A 410 2.03 5.10 20.79
N PHE A 411 2.13 6.24 20.12
CA PHE A 411 2.87 6.36 18.85
C PHE A 411 4.35 6.02 19.00
N ALA A 412 5.00 6.48 20.08
CA ALA A 412 6.38 6.10 20.38
C ALA A 412 6.53 4.57 20.50
N GLN A 413 5.55 3.88 21.09
CA GLN A 413 5.58 2.42 21.18
C GLN A 413 5.38 1.73 19.83
N LEU A 414 4.50 2.26 18.96
CA LEU A 414 4.31 1.74 17.60
C LEU A 414 5.61 1.87 16.78
N ILE A 415 6.25 3.05 16.83
CA ILE A 415 7.52 3.32 16.16
C ILE A 415 8.62 2.38 16.66
N ALA A 416 8.70 2.17 17.98
CA ALA A 416 9.64 1.21 18.56
C ALA A 416 9.41 -0.25 18.11
N TRP A 417 8.22 -0.57 17.60
CA TRP A 417 7.88 -1.87 17.02
C TRP A 417 7.96 -1.90 15.48
N GLY A 418 8.40 -0.80 14.86
CA GLY A 418 8.66 -0.71 13.42
C GLY A 418 7.52 -0.12 12.60
N TYR A 419 6.64 0.68 13.20
CA TYR A 419 5.67 1.49 12.45
C TYR A 419 6.34 2.76 11.92
N THR A 420 6.13 3.07 10.65
CA THR A 420 6.52 4.37 10.07
C THR A 420 5.32 5.31 10.13
N PRO A 421 5.37 6.39 10.93
CA PRO A 421 4.30 7.38 10.97
C PRO A 421 4.34 8.22 9.68
N SER A 422 3.17 8.58 9.16
CA SER A 422 3.00 9.59 8.13
C SER A 422 3.43 10.99 8.62
N GLU A 423 3.61 11.93 7.70
CA GLU A 423 3.90 13.34 8.02
C GLU A 423 2.97 13.95 9.08
N VAL A 424 1.66 13.72 9.00
CA VAL A 424 0.72 14.27 10.00
C VAL A 424 0.82 13.57 11.35
N GLU A 425 1.19 12.29 11.38
CA GLU A 425 1.43 11.56 12.61
C GLU A 425 2.78 11.91 13.25
N LYS A 426 3.78 12.33 12.46
CA LYS A 426 5.06 12.83 12.99
C LYS A 426 4.84 14.03 13.92
N LEU A 427 3.89 14.91 13.61
CA LEU A 427 3.48 16.04 14.45
C LEU A 427 2.98 15.61 15.85
N ILE A 428 2.45 14.38 15.99
CA ILE A 428 2.06 13.84 17.30
C ILE A 428 3.32 13.57 18.14
N THR A 429 4.37 13.06 17.51
CA THR A 429 5.59 12.58 18.19
C THR A 429 6.64 13.67 18.41
N GLU A 430 6.60 14.76 17.65
CA GLU A 430 7.48 15.91 17.84
C GLU A 430 7.24 16.56 19.20
N GLU A 431 8.26 16.60 20.06
CA GLU A 431 8.20 17.40 21.28
C GLU A 431 7.98 18.85 20.87
N THR A 432 6.80 19.37 21.17
CA THR A 432 6.56 20.81 21.11
C THR A 432 7.49 21.41 22.15
N THR A 433 8.61 22.00 21.72
CA THR A 433 9.43 22.83 22.58
C THR A 433 8.53 23.94 23.07
N ALA A 434 8.04 23.79 24.31
CA ALA A 434 7.29 24.83 24.97
C ALA A 434 8.30 25.94 25.33
N ASP A 435 8.23 27.06 24.60
CA ASP A 435 8.76 28.35 25.02
C ASP A 435 7.95 28.92 26.20
#